data_AF-H8L3D5-F1
#
_entry.id   AF-H8L3D5-F1
#
_cell.length_a   1.000
_cell.length_b   1.000
_cell.length_c   1.000
_cell.angle_alpha   90.00
_cell.angle_beta   90.00
_cell.angle_gamma   90.00
#
_symmetry.space_group_name_H-M   'P 1'
#
loop_
_entity.id
_entity.type
_entity.pdbx_description
1 polymer ?
#
loop_
_entity_poly.entity_id
_entity_poly.type
_entity_poly.pdbx_seq_one_letter_code
_entity_poly.pdbx_strand_id
1 'polypeptide(L)'
;MAFNPRNGAAAYQQQRAAGSIEDADPHRLTGLLFDGFVDCINRARGHMGRGEIPEKGRQITRAIAMAEELQRALDPSVKASPLPERLGALYTYIQRRLLEANLHNDPAALDECLRLIQPIREAWATIRPQYLAERQQSTEQGA
;
A
#
# COMPACT_ATOMS: atom_id res chain seq x y z
N MET A 1 -16.43 10.66 -20.99
CA MET A 1 -16.64 9.70 -19.87
C MET A 1 -15.46 9.84 -18.91
N ALA A 2 -15.68 10.45 -17.74
CA ALA A 2 -14.65 10.75 -16.76
C ALA A 2 -14.30 9.52 -15.92
N PHE A 3 -13.00 9.20 -15.84
CA PHE A 3 -12.43 8.18 -14.97
C PHE A 3 -12.58 8.61 -13.50
N ASN A 4 -13.35 7.86 -12.69
CA ASN A 4 -13.56 8.11 -11.27
C ASN A 4 -12.88 6.99 -10.44
N PRO A 5 -11.64 7.17 -9.93
CA PRO A 5 -10.84 6.14 -9.25
C PRO A 5 -11.31 5.80 -7.82
N ARG A 6 -12.62 5.87 -7.55
CA ARG A 6 -13.12 6.00 -6.18
C ARG A 6 -13.27 4.71 -5.39
N ASN A 7 -13.25 3.49 -5.89
CA ASN A 7 -13.72 2.39 -5.02
C ASN A 7 -12.71 1.80 -4.01
N GLY A 8 -11.44 2.22 -4.02
CA GLY A 8 -10.50 1.97 -2.91
C GLY A 8 -10.31 3.17 -1.99
N ALA A 9 -10.17 4.36 -2.60
CA ALA A 9 -10.06 5.62 -1.89
C ALA A 9 -11.40 6.12 -1.31
N ALA A 10 -12.56 5.63 -1.76
CA ALA A 10 -13.86 6.03 -1.21
C ALA A 10 -14.23 5.26 0.05
N ALA A 11 -13.75 4.03 0.25
CA ALA A 11 -13.79 3.42 1.59
C ALA A 11 -12.97 4.27 2.58
N TYR A 12 -11.82 4.78 2.13
CA TYR A 12 -10.99 5.72 2.88
C TYR A 12 -11.67 7.10 3.08
N GLN A 13 -12.36 7.65 2.07
CA GLN A 13 -13.04 8.96 2.17
C GLN A 13 -14.39 8.89 2.91
N GLN A 14 -15.18 7.82 2.77
CA GLN A 14 -16.43 7.63 3.52
C GLN A 14 -16.14 7.44 5.01
N GLN A 15 -15.06 6.71 5.35
CA GLN A 15 -14.63 6.56 6.73
C GLN A 15 -14.05 7.87 7.31
N ARG A 16 -13.52 8.77 6.46
CA ARG A 16 -13.10 10.13 6.87
C ARG A 16 -14.26 11.10 7.12
N ALA A 17 -15.42 10.89 6.49
CA ALA A 17 -16.58 11.77 6.61
C ALA A 17 -17.53 11.41 7.77
N ALA A 18 -17.41 10.20 8.32
CA ALA A 18 -18.31 9.67 9.35
C ALA A 18 -17.64 9.59 10.74
N GLY A 19 -17.22 10.73 11.30
CA GLY A 19 -17.09 10.96 12.76
C GLY A 19 -16.30 9.97 13.64
N SER A 20 -15.55 9.00 13.10
CA SER A 20 -14.94 7.88 13.86
C SER A 20 -13.41 7.97 13.92
N ILE A 21 -12.85 9.18 13.87
CA ILE A 21 -11.39 9.43 13.85
C ILE A 21 -10.78 9.53 15.25
N GLU A 22 -11.54 9.42 16.34
CA GLU A 22 -10.91 9.27 17.67
C GLU A 22 -10.19 7.90 17.83
N ASP A 23 -10.47 6.90 16.96
CA ASP A 23 -9.97 5.51 17.09
C ASP A 23 -9.31 4.89 15.82
N ALA A 24 -9.10 5.65 14.74
CA ALA A 24 -8.53 5.09 13.50
C ALA A 24 -7.01 4.90 13.64
N ASP A 25 -6.59 3.68 14.00
CA ASP A 25 -5.20 3.30 14.20
C ASP A 25 -4.32 3.40 12.92
N PRO A 26 -3.34 4.34 12.87
CA PRO A 26 -2.42 4.50 11.74
C PRO A 26 -1.68 3.22 11.33
N HIS A 27 -1.28 2.38 12.30
CA HIS A 27 -0.61 1.12 12.00
C HIS A 27 -1.52 0.19 11.19
N ARG A 28 -2.81 0.14 11.55
CA ARG A 28 -3.80 -0.69 10.85
C ARG A 28 -4.03 -0.19 9.45
N LEU A 29 -4.12 1.13 9.25
CA LEU A 29 -4.33 1.74 7.94
C LEU A 29 -3.21 1.38 6.96
N THR A 30 -1.94 1.46 7.39
CA THR A 30 -0.80 1.05 6.57
C THR A 30 -0.84 -0.45 6.25
N GLY A 31 -1.24 -1.29 7.22
CA GLY A 31 -1.46 -2.71 6.98
C GLY A 31 -2.49 -2.99 5.88
N LEU A 32 -3.62 -2.26 5.90
CA LEU A 32 -4.66 -2.36 4.87
C LEU A 32 -4.19 -1.90 3.49
N LEU A 33 -3.26 -0.94 3.41
CA LEU A 33 -2.63 -0.55 2.15
C LEU A 33 -1.78 -1.70 1.57
N PHE A 34 -0.99 -2.38 2.39
CA PHE A 34 -0.22 -3.54 1.95
C PHE A 34 -1.12 -4.69 1.46
N ASP A 35 -2.18 -5.02 2.21
CA ASP A 35 -3.11 -6.07 1.83
C ASP A 35 -3.86 -5.71 0.53
N GLY A 36 -4.30 -4.45 0.41
CA GLY A 36 -4.93 -3.93 -0.80
C GLY A 36 -4.00 -3.96 -2.01
N PHE A 37 -2.71 -3.65 -1.83
CA PHE A 37 -1.71 -3.71 -2.89
C PHE A 37 -1.55 -5.14 -3.42
N VAL A 38 -1.42 -6.13 -2.52
CA VAL A 38 -1.32 -7.55 -2.87
C VAL A 38 -2.58 -8.05 -3.59
N ASP A 39 -3.77 -7.70 -3.09
CA ASP A 39 -5.04 -8.05 -3.74
C ASP A 39 -5.15 -7.47 -5.16
N CYS A 40 -4.76 -6.21 -5.34
CA CYS A 40 -4.73 -5.57 -6.67
C CYS A 40 -3.80 -6.33 -7.64
N ILE A 41 -2.61 -6.72 -7.20
CA ILE A 41 -1.69 -7.49 -8.06
C ILE A 41 -2.28 -8.86 -8.41
N ASN A 42 -2.82 -9.59 -7.45
CA ASN A 42 -3.42 -10.91 -7.70
C ASN A 42 -4.59 -10.82 -8.69
N ARG A 43 -5.45 -9.80 -8.56
CA ARG A 43 -6.53 -9.55 -9.51
C ARG A 43 -5.99 -9.16 -10.88
N ALA A 44 -5.00 -8.27 -10.96
CA ALA A 44 -4.36 -7.89 -12.21
C ALA A 44 -3.81 -9.12 -12.96
N ARG A 45 -3.16 -10.05 -12.24
CA ARG A 45 -2.64 -11.31 -12.79
C ARG A 45 -3.78 -12.19 -13.33
N GLY A 46 -4.88 -12.30 -12.58
CA GLY A 46 -6.07 -13.03 -13.02
C GLY A 46 -6.71 -12.44 -14.29
N HIS A 47 -6.89 -11.11 -14.33
CA HIS A 47 -7.40 -10.40 -15.53
C HIS A 47 -6.45 -10.55 -16.72
N MET A 48 -5.14 -10.47 -16.50
CA MET A 48 -4.12 -10.65 -17.53
C MET A 48 -4.20 -12.05 -18.15
N GLY A 49 -4.32 -13.10 -17.34
CA GLY A 49 -4.47 -14.48 -17.82
C GLY A 49 -5.75 -14.74 -18.61
N ARG A 50 -6.81 -13.93 -18.41
CA ARG A 50 -8.07 -14.00 -19.16
C ARG A 50 -8.15 -13.02 -20.34
N GLY A 51 -7.11 -12.21 -20.59
CA GLY A 51 -7.14 -11.19 -21.64
C GLY A 51 -8.04 -9.98 -21.35
N GLU A 52 -8.43 -9.76 -20.09
CA GLU A 52 -9.32 -8.67 -19.67
C GLU A 52 -8.54 -7.36 -19.48
N ILE A 53 -8.05 -6.79 -20.59
CA ILE A 53 -7.13 -5.64 -20.60
C ILE A 53 -7.64 -4.43 -19.80
N PRO A 54 -8.92 -3.99 -19.90
CA PRO A 54 -9.40 -2.85 -19.12
C PRO A 54 -9.39 -3.08 -17.62
N GLU A 55 -9.76 -4.27 -17.16
CA GLU A 55 -9.77 -4.62 -15.73
C GLU A 55 -8.35 -4.79 -15.19
N LYS A 56 -7.46 -5.44 -15.95
CA LYS A 56 -6.04 -5.50 -15.65
C LYS A 56 -5.48 -4.10 -15.42
N GLY A 57 -5.70 -3.19 -16.38
CA GLY A 57 -5.25 -1.80 -16.28
C GLY A 57 -5.78 -1.10 -15.03
N ARG A 58 -7.07 -1.28 -14.70
CA ARG A 58 -7.67 -0.73 -13.46
C ARG A 58 -6.96 -1.22 -12.20
N GLN A 59 -6.70 -2.51 -12.09
CA GLN A 59 -6.05 -3.07 -10.90
C GLN A 59 -4.59 -2.63 -10.78
N ILE A 60 -3.84 -2.57 -11.89
CA ILE A 60 -2.45 -2.10 -11.86
C ILE A 60 -2.37 -0.61 -11.48
N THR A 61 -3.21 0.24 -12.06
CA THR A 61 -3.26 1.67 -11.68
C THR A 61 -3.57 1.84 -10.19
N ARG A 62 -4.47 1.00 -9.64
CA ARG A 62 -4.78 1.03 -8.21
C ARG A 62 -3.59 0.58 -7.34
N ALA A 63 -2.86 -0.45 -7.75
CA ALA A 63 -1.65 -0.88 -7.05
C ALA A 63 -0.55 0.20 -7.06
N ILE A 64 -0.36 0.91 -8.17
CA ILE A 64 0.58 2.04 -8.27
C ILE A 64 0.21 3.13 -7.26
N ALA A 65 -1.06 3.56 -7.23
CA ALA A 65 -1.53 4.59 -6.31
C ALA A 65 -1.33 4.19 -4.82
N MET A 66 -1.47 2.90 -4.48
CA MET A 66 -1.20 2.41 -3.14
C MET A 66 0.30 2.45 -2.80
N ALA A 67 1.18 2.09 -3.74
CA ALA A 67 2.62 2.21 -3.56
C ALA A 67 3.06 3.68 -3.39
N GLU A 68 2.43 4.62 -4.11
CA GLU A 68 2.65 6.06 -3.93
C GLU A 68 2.19 6.55 -2.54
N GLU A 69 1.08 6.02 -2.01
CA GLU A 69 0.62 6.35 -0.65
C GLU A 69 1.59 5.80 0.41
N LEU A 70 2.05 4.55 0.26
CA LEU A 70 3.07 3.97 1.13
C LEU A 70 4.38 4.78 1.12
N GLN A 71 4.78 5.28 -0.05
CA GLN A 71 5.94 6.15 -0.18
C GLN A 71 5.73 7.51 0.50
N ARG A 72 4.54 8.10 0.39
CA ARG A 72 4.20 9.37 1.07
C ARG A 72 4.10 9.24 2.59
N ALA A 73 3.82 8.03 3.09
CA ALA A 73 3.79 7.75 4.52
C ALA A 73 5.19 7.62 5.16
N LEU A 74 6.28 7.64 4.36
CA LEU A 74 7.64 7.62 4.89
C LEU A 74 7.99 8.95 5.54
N ASP A 75 8.66 8.90 6.69
CA ASP A 75 9.19 10.08 7.36
C ASP A 75 10.67 10.31 6.96
N PRO A 76 10.96 11.31 6.09
CA PRO A 76 12.32 11.62 5.67
C PRO A 76 13.15 12.32 6.76
N SER A 77 12.53 12.74 7.87
CA SER A 77 13.22 13.38 8.98
C SER A 77 14.01 12.37 9.84
N VAL A 78 13.68 11.08 9.73
CA VAL A 78 14.40 9.98 10.39
C VAL A 78 15.78 9.81 9.74
N LYS A 79 16.75 10.62 10.19
CA LYS A 79 18.14 10.60 9.70
C LYS A 79 19.02 9.55 10.38
N ALA A 80 18.53 8.92 11.45
CA ALA A 80 19.26 7.90 12.19
C ALA A 80 19.47 6.60 11.39
N SER A 81 18.80 6.45 10.23
CA SER A 81 18.89 5.26 9.39
C SER A 81 18.68 5.62 7.92
N PRO A 82 19.36 4.94 6.97
CA PRO A 82 19.08 5.07 5.54
C PRO A 82 17.78 4.38 5.10
N LEU A 83 17.01 3.82 6.05
CA LEU A 83 15.81 3.03 5.76
C LEU A 83 14.73 3.80 4.97
N PRO A 84 14.33 5.04 5.33
CA PRO A 84 13.31 5.76 4.58
C PRO A 84 13.70 5.98 3.11
N GLU A 85 14.95 6.32 2.84
CA GLU A 85 15.46 6.52 1.49
C GLU A 85 15.41 5.21 0.68
N ARG A 86 15.88 4.10 1.27
CA ARG A 86 15.88 2.78 0.62
C ARG A 86 14.47 2.28 0.32
N LEU A 87 13.52 2.48 1.25
CA LEU A 87 12.11 2.14 1.03
C LEU A 87 11.50 3.01 -0.06
N GLY A 88 11.79 4.31 -0.07
CA GLY A 88 11.34 5.22 -1.12
C GLY A 88 11.82 4.78 -2.51
N ALA A 89 13.11 4.45 -2.63
CA ALA A 89 13.68 3.94 -3.88
C ALA A 89 13.03 2.61 -4.31
N LEU A 90 12.78 1.70 -3.37
CA LEU A 90 12.09 0.44 -3.66
C LEU A 90 10.66 0.65 -4.14
N TYR A 91 9.89 1.53 -3.50
CA TYR A 91 8.51 1.83 -3.93
C TYR A 91 8.48 2.47 -5.32
N THR A 92 9.42 3.37 -5.62
CA THR A 92 9.58 3.94 -6.97
C THR A 92 9.94 2.85 -8.00
N TYR A 93 10.81 1.90 -7.65
CA TYR A 93 11.11 0.76 -8.52
C TYR A 93 9.86 -0.11 -8.78
N ILE A 94 9.11 -0.44 -7.73
CA ILE A 94 7.87 -1.23 -7.83
C ILE A 94 6.86 -0.52 -8.75
N GLN A 95 6.65 0.78 -8.59
CA GLN A 95 5.75 1.56 -9.45
C GLN A 95 6.15 1.46 -10.93
N ARG A 96 7.45 1.58 -11.24
CA ARG A 96 7.97 1.42 -12.61
C ARG A 96 7.76 0.00 -13.15
N ARG A 97 8.03 -1.02 -12.34
CA ARG A 97 7.81 -2.42 -12.75
C ARG A 97 6.34 -2.73 -13.00
N LEU A 98 5.42 -2.16 -12.22
CA LEU A 98 3.98 -2.28 -12.47
C LEU A 98 3.56 -1.65 -13.80
N LEU A 99 4.13 -0.49 -14.16
CA LEU A 99 3.89 0.13 -15.48
C LEU A 99 4.40 -0.76 -16.62
N GLU A 100 5.60 -1.33 -16.47
CA GLU A 100 6.17 -2.27 -17.45
C GLU A 100 5.33 -3.55 -17.57
N ALA A 101 4.86 -4.10 -16.43
CA ALA A 101 3.96 -5.25 -16.40
C ALA A 101 2.65 -4.97 -17.17
N ASN A 102 2.10 -3.76 -17.00
CA ASN A 102 0.90 -3.35 -17.71
C ASN A 102 1.13 -3.24 -19.21
N LEU A 103 2.22 -2.59 -19.62
CA LEU A 103 2.56 -2.32 -21.02
C LEU A 103 2.82 -3.61 -21.80
N HIS A 104 3.53 -4.55 -21.20
CA HIS A 104 3.97 -5.78 -21.88
C HIS A 104 3.10 -7.01 -21.58
N ASN A 105 2.08 -6.88 -20.73
CA ASN A 105 1.33 -8.03 -20.18
C ASN A 105 2.27 -9.06 -19.56
N ASP A 106 3.21 -8.60 -18.73
CA ASP A 106 4.23 -9.45 -18.10
C ASP A 106 3.78 -9.86 -16.68
N PRO A 107 3.33 -11.12 -16.46
CA PRO A 107 2.96 -11.60 -15.14
C PRO A 107 4.18 -11.83 -14.23
N ALA A 108 5.37 -12.07 -14.77
CA ALA A 108 6.57 -12.24 -13.95
C ALA A 108 6.97 -10.92 -13.29
N ALA A 109 6.75 -9.79 -13.96
CA ALA A 109 6.90 -8.46 -13.35
C ALA A 109 5.94 -8.24 -12.16
N LEU A 110 4.71 -8.75 -12.24
CA LEU A 110 3.76 -8.70 -11.13
C LEU A 110 4.24 -9.56 -9.94
N ASP A 111 4.72 -10.78 -10.21
CA ASP A 111 5.23 -11.67 -9.18
C ASP A 111 6.49 -11.11 -8.49
N GLU A 112 7.35 -10.42 -9.25
CA GLU A 112 8.48 -9.66 -8.71
C GLU A 112 8.03 -8.56 -7.74
N CYS A 113 7.02 -7.77 -8.11
CA CYS A 113 6.49 -6.73 -7.22
C CYS A 113 5.95 -7.32 -5.91
N LEU A 114 5.27 -8.47 -5.96
CA LEU A 114 4.82 -9.20 -4.77
C LEU A 114 5.99 -9.66 -3.90
N ARG A 115 7.02 -10.26 -4.52
CA ARG A 115 8.22 -10.72 -3.80
C ARG A 115 8.95 -9.57 -3.09
N LEU A 116 8.96 -8.38 -3.69
CA LEU A 116 9.62 -7.21 -3.10
C LEU A 116 8.82 -6.58 -1.96
N ILE A 117 7.49 -6.55 -2.05
CA ILE A 117 6.65 -5.93 -1.00
C ILE A 117 6.45 -6.85 0.21
N GLN A 118 6.48 -8.17 0.01
CA GLN A 118 6.09 -9.15 1.02
C GLN A 118 6.91 -9.05 2.33
N PRO A 119 8.26 -8.96 2.30
CA PRO A 119 9.03 -8.84 3.54
C PRO A 119 8.71 -7.58 4.35
N ILE A 120 8.35 -6.48 3.67
CA ILE A 120 8.01 -5.21 4.31
C ILE A 120 6.64 -5.31 4.98
N ARG A 121 5.67 -5.91 4.28
CA ARG A 121 4.34 -6.18 4.83
C ARG A 121 4.42 -7.08 6.08
N GLU A 122 5.22 -8.14 6.04
CA GLU A 122 5.43 -9.05 7.17
C GLU A 122 6.12 -8.36 8.35
N ALA A 123 7.18 -7.60 8.08
CA ALA A 123 7.86 -6.81 9.10
C ALA A 123 6.91 -5.80 9.75
N TRP A 124 6.08 -5.11 8.95
CA TRP A 124 5.07 -4.18 9.45
C TRP A 124 4.03 -4.87 10.33
N ALA A 125 3.55 -6.05 9.95
CA ALA A 125 2.63 -6.82 10.80
C ALA A 125 3.25 -7.23 12.14
N THR A 126 4.56 -7.53 12.14
CA THR A 126 5.27 -8.03 13.32
C THR A 126 5.45 -6.97 14.40
N ILE A 127 5.54 -5.68 14.05
CA ILE A 127 5.74 -4.59 15.02
C ILE A 127 4.43 -4.11 15.71
N ARG A 128 3.30 -4.73 15.36
CA ARG A 128 1.97 -4.35 15.87
C ARG A 128 1.87 -4.42 17.40
N PRO A 129 2.33 -5.48 18.09
CA PRO A 129 2.22 -5.55 19.55
C PRO A 129 3.00 -4.44 20.25
N GLN A 130 4.22 -4.14 19.80
CA GLN A 130 5.06 -3.09 20.36
C GLN A 130 4.40 -1.72 20.21
N TYR A 131 3.89 -1.43 19.01
CA TYR A 131 3.17 -0.19 18.74
C TYR A 131 1.94 0.01 19.65
N LEU A 132 1.17 -1.06 19.93
CA LEU A 132 0.02 -0.97 20.84
C LEU A 132 0.45 -0.73 22.29
N ALA A 133 1.54 -1.35 22.74
CA ALA A 133 2.07 -1.15 24.10
C ALA A 133 2.55 0.29 24.31
N GLU A 134 3.27 0.87 23.33
CA GLU A 134 3.74 2.25 23.38
C GLU A 134 2.58 3.27 23.42
N ARG A 135 1.52 3.00 22.64
CA ARG A 135 0.32 3.85 22.67
C ARG A 135 -0.42 3.82 24.00
N GLN A 136 -0.52 2.66 24.66
CA GLN A 136 -1.15 2.54 25.97
C GLN A 136 -0.40 3.32 27.06
N GLN A 137 0.94 3.21 27.07
CA GLN A 137 1.80 3.96 28.00
C GLN A 137 1.67 5.48 27.83
N SER A 138 1.52 5.94 26.59
CA SER A 138 1.36 7.37 26.29
C SER A 138 0.01 7.93 26.76
N THR A 139 -1.03 7.10 26.78
CA THR A 139 -2.36 7.46 27.31
C THR A 139 -2.36 7.50 28.84
N GLU A 140 -1.60 6.63 29.51
CA GLU A 140 -1.52 6.58 30.99
C GLU A 140 -0.62 7.67 31.60
N GLN A 141 0.40 8.14 30.88
CA GLN A 141 1.31 9.21 31.36
C GLN A 141 0.80 10.63 31.12
N GLY A 142 -0.24 10.79 30.30
CA GLY A 142 -0.85 12.08 29.96
C GLY A 142 -2.14 12.42 30.73
N ALA A 143 -2.59 11.54 31.63
CA ALA A 143 -3.76 11.71 32.50
C ALA A 143 -3.33 12.00 33.95
#